data_AF-A0A534N053-F1
#
_entry.id   AF-A0A534N053-F1
#
_cell.length_a   1.000
_cell.length_b   1.000
_cell.length_c   1.000
_cell.angle_alpha   90.00
_cell.angle_beta   90.00
_cell.angle_gamma   90.00
#
_symmetry.space_group_name_H-M   'P 1'
#
loop_
_entity.id
_entity.type
_entity.pdbx_description
1 polymer ?
#
loop_
_entity_poly.entity_id
_entity_poly.type
_entity_poly.pdbx_seq_one_letter_code
_entity_poly.pdbx_strand_id
1 'polypeptide(L)'
;MKNLDDVIEEIESRLDEKDEVRELTIKSSRTIARLSGSAIQGMHRGQNVGGALQETREEILKLRSLLKDHPDLYHTGIVENAMQEACEAFLVHSILEGEQLPGPRDIGV
;
A
#
# COMPACT_ATOMS: atom_id res chain seq x y z
N MET A 1 18.56 22.16 -33.10
CA MET A 1 17.52 23.03 -32.52
C MET A 1 18.09 23.57 -31.22
N LYS A 2 18.07 24.89 -30.98
CA LYS A 2 18.59 25.45 -29.72
C LYS A 2 17.57 25.15 -28.62
N ASN A 3 17.99 24.47 -27.54
CA ASN A 3 17.21 23.99 -26.37
C ASN A 3 16.67 22.55 -26.40
N LEU A 4 16.95 21.75 -27.44
CA LEU A 4 16.42 20.38 -27.51
C LEU A 4 17.04 19.49 -26.43
N ASP A 5 18.34 19.61 -26.19
CA ASP A 5 19.05 18.80 -25.20
C ASP A 5 18.55 19.09 -23.77
N ASP A 6 18.37 20.37 -23.42
CA ASP A 6 17.81 20.77 -22.12
C ASP A 6 16.40 20.19 -21.88
N VAL A 7 15.55 20.18 -22.92
CA VAL A 7 14.20 19.61 -22.84
C VAL A 7 14.23 18.09 -22.68
N ILE A 8 15.18 17.41 -23.34
CA ILE A 8 15.35 15.96 -23.20
C ILE A 8 15.78 15.63 -21.77
N GLU A 9 16.78 16.33 -21.23
CA GLU A 9 17.27 16.13 -19.86
C GLU A 9 16.16 16.32 -18.81
N GLU A 10 15.32 17.35 -18.97
CA GLU A 10 14.18 17.57 -18.07
C GLU A 10 13.16 16.43 -18.14
N ILE A 11 12.87 15.92 -19.35
CA ILE A 11 11.94 14.81 -19.54
C ILE A 11 12.50 13.52 -18.93
N GLU A 12 13.77 13.21 -19.16
CA GLU A 12 14.46 12.04 -18.62
C GLU A 12 14.42 12.06 -17.09
N SER A 13 14.83 13.17 -16.47
CA SER A 13 14.82 13.30 -15.01
C SER A 13 13.44 13.07 -14.40
N ARG A 14 12.37 13.54 -15.06
CA ARG A 14 10.99 13.35 -14.58
C ARG A 14 10.50 11.92 -14.76
N LEU A 15 10.93 11.24 -15.82
CA LEU A 15 10.57 9.84 -16.05
C LEU A 15 11.31 8.91 -15.07
N ASP A 16 12.58 9.18 -14.80
CA ASP A 16 13.38 8.42 -13.83
C ASP A 16 12.79 8.51 -12.43
N GLU A 17 12.45 9.73 -11.96
CA GLU A 17 11.76 9.92 -10.67
C GLU A 17 10.46 9.11 -10.60
N LYS A 18 9.66 9.15 -11.67
CA LYS A 18 8.38 8.43 -11.72
C LYS A 18 8.56 6.91 -11.69
N ASP A 19 9.57 6.40 -12.35
CA ASP A 19 9.86 4.97 -12.36
C ASP A 19 10.40 4.48 -11.01
N GLU A 20 11.22 5.29 -10.31
CA GLU A 20 11.62 5.00 -8.93
C GLU A 20 10.42 4.90 -7.99
N VAL A 21 9.49 5.87 -8.05
CA VAL A 21 8.28 5.86 -7.24
C VAL A 21 7.38 4.66 -7.59
N ARG A 22 7.29 4.30 -8.86
CA ARG A 22 6.54 3.11 -9.31
C ARG A 22 7.10 1.82 -8.71
N GLU A 23 8.42 1.63 -8.71
CA GLU A 23 9.06 0.44 -8.13
C GLU A 23 8.84 0.35 -6.62
N LEU A 24 8.95 1.49 -5.91
CA LEU A 24 8.63 1.56 -4.48
C LEU A 24 7.15 1.24 -4.22
N THR A 25 6.24 1.71 -5.07
CA THR A 25 4.80 1.43 -5.01
C THR A 25 4.51 -0.07 -5.15
N ILE A 26 5.13 -0.73 -6.14
CA ILE A 26 4.96 -2.18 -6.36
C ILE A 26 5.49 -2.97 -5.16
N LYS A 27 6.66 -2.60 -4.63
CA LYS A 27 7.27 -3.26 -3.47
C LYS A 27 6.40 -3.11 -2.22
N SER A 28 5.91 -1.90 -1.96
CA SER A 28 5.05 -1.61 -0.81
C SER A 28 3.72 -2.35 -0.90
N SER A 29 3.06 -2.32 -2.07
CA SER A 29 1.81 -3.04 -2.31
C SER A 29 1.94 -4.56 -2.09
N ARG A 30 3.03 -5.17 -2.59
CA ARG A 30 3.33 -6.59 -2.33
C ARG A 30 3.57 -6.89 -0.85
N THR A 31 4.14 -5.95 -0.12
CA THR A 31 4.37 -6.09 1.32
C THR A 31 3.05 -6.07 2.09
N ILE A 32 2.16 -5.14 1.75
CA ILE A 32 0.80 -5.04 2.33
C ILE A 32 0.01 -6.33 2.06
N ALA A 33 -0.03 -6.79 0.80
CA ALA A 33 -0.71 -8.04 0.43
C ALA A 33 -0.16 -9.25 1.21
N ARG A 34 1.17 -9.41 1.25
CA ARG A 34 1.83 -10.49 2.00
C ARG A 34 1.49 -10.46 3.49
N LEU A 35 1.57 -9.29 4.14
CA LEU A 35 1.26 -9.14 5.56
C LEU A 35 -0.22 -9.45 5.83
N SER A 36 -1.12 -8.96 4.99
CA SER A 36 -2.57 -9.21 5.07
C SER A 36 -2.89 -10.70 4.95
N GLY A 37 -2.37 -11.37 3.92
CA GLY A 37 -2.51 -12.81 3.75
C GLY A 37 -1.89 -13.62 4.90
N SER A 38 -0.76 -13.18 5.45
CA SER A 38 -0.16 -13.82 6.64
C SER A 38 -1.03 -13.66 7.88
N ALA A 39 -1.65 -12.49 8.07
CA ALA A 39 -2.56 -12.22 9.17
C ALA A 39 -3.80 -13.12 9.08
N ILE A 40 -4.44 -13.21 7.90
CA ILE A 40 -5.60 -14.09 7.70
C ILE A 40 -5.24 -15.56 8.00
N GLN A 41 -4.10 -16.05 7.48
CA GLN A 41 -3.64 -17.41 7.79
C GLN A 41 -3.36 -17.62 9.29
N GLY A 42 -2.81 -16.61 9.98
CA GLY A 42 -2.60 -16.63 11.41
C GLY A 42 -3.91 -16.72 12.20
N MET A 43 -4.93 -15.96 11.79
CA MET A 43 -6.27 -16.00 12.39
C MET A 43 -6.89 -17.40 12.25
N HIS A 44 -6.80 -18.03 11.07
CA HIS A 44 -7.26 -19.41 10.88
C HIS A 44 -6.59 -20.44 11.81
N ARG A 45 -5.37 -20.15 12.27
CA ARG A 45 -4.60 -20.99 13.19
C ARG A 45 -4.77 -20.58 14.66
N GLY A 46 -5.61 -19.59 14.97
CA GLY A 46 -5.79 -19.05 16.32
C GLY A 46 -4.56 -18.34 16.87
N GLN A 47 -3.71 -17.77 16.00
CA GLN A 47 -2.51 -17.03 16.39
C GLN A 47 -2.84 -15.56 16.68
N ASN A 48 -2.05 -14.91 17.54
CA ASN A 48 -2.11 -13.46 17.69
C ASN A 48 -1.49 -12.79 16.46
N VAL A 49 -2.29 -11.97 15.76
CA VAL A 49 -1.89 -11.30 14.51
C VAL A 49 -1.81 -9.78 14.65
N GLY A 50 -1.97 -9.24 15.87
CA GLY A 50 -2.00 -7.79 16.10
C GLY A 50 -0.74 -7.09 15.62
N GLY A 51 0.43 -7.72 15.76
CA GLY A 51 1.69 -7.21 15.22
C GLY A 51 1.69 -7.10 13.69
N ALA A 52 1.22 -8.14 13.00
CA ALA A 52 1.14 -8.14 11.53
C ALA A 52 0.14 -7.10 11.01
N LEU A 53 -0.99 -6.92 11.69
CA LEU A 53 -1.96 -5.88 11.35
C LEU A 53 -1.37 -4.48 11.56
N GLN A 54 -0.66 -4.25 12.67
CA GLN A 54 0.02 -2.98 12.92
C GLN A 54 1.08 -2.68 11.84
N GLU A 55 1.92 -3.65 11.48
CA GLU A 55 2.90 -3.50 10.38
C GLU A 55 2.21 -3.22 9.03
N THR A 56 1.06 -3.85 8.77
CA THR A 56 0.27 -3.62 7.56
C THR A 56 -0.19 -2.15 7.50
N ARG A 57 -0.71 -1.63 8.61
CA ARG A 57 -1.15 -0.23 8.70
C ARG A 57 -0.01 0.76 8.48
N GLU A 58 1.15 0.49 9.06
CA GLU A 58 2.34 1.32 8.90
C GLU A 58 2.80 1.39 7.44
N GLU A 59 2.81 0.24 6.75
CA GLU A 59 3.17 0.19 5.33
C GLU A 59 2.13 0.89 4.44
N ILE A 60 0.83 0.80 4.77
CA ILE A 60 -0.23 1.58 4.09
C ILE A 60 0.01 3.08 4.21
N LEU A 61 0.28 3.58 5.43
CA LEU A 61 0.51 5.01 5.66
C LEU A 61 1.77 5.50 4.93
N LYS A 62 2.82 4.68 4.90
CA LYS A 62 4.03 4.94 4.14
C LYS A 62 3.75 5.01 2.63
N LEU A 63 2.99 4.06 2.08
CA LEU A 63 2.61 4.05 0.67
C LEU A 63 1.78 5.29 0.31
N ARG A 64 0.83 5.66 1.15
CA ARG A 64 0.03 6.89 0.94
C ARG A 64 0.87 8.16 0.96
N SER A 65 1.86 8.23 1.86
CA SER A 65 2.77 9.36 1.91
C SER A 65 3.63 9.44 0.65
N LEU A 66 4.12 8.31 0.16
CA LEU A 66 4.90 8.22 -1.09
C LEU A 66 4.07 8.68 -2.30
N LEU A 67 2.79 8.32 -2.33
CA LEU A 67 1.91 8.55 -3.48
C LEU A 67 1.19 9.90 -3.47
N LYS A 68 1.45 10.76 -2.46
CA LYS A 68 0.77 12.06 -2.33
C LYS A 68 0.93 12.93 -3.57
N ASP A 69 2.10 12.90 -4.20
CA ASP A 69 2.43 13.70 -5.38
C ASP A 69 2.29 12.88 -6.70
N HIS A 70 1.87 11.61 -6.60
CA HIS A 70 1.71 10.67 -7.72
C HIS A 70 0.33 9.98 -7.70
N PRO A 71 -0.78 10.74 -7.83
CA PRO A 71 -2.14 10.20 -7.72
C PRO A 71 -2.47 9.16 -8.81
N ASP A 72 -1.79 9.21 -9.95
CA ASP A 72 -1.93 8.23 -11.03
C ASP A 72 -1.41 6.84 -10.64
N LEU A 73 -0.46 6.76 -9.70
CA LEU A 73 0.04 5.50 -9.18
C LEU A 73 -0.85 4.93 -8.05
N TYR A 74 -1.58 5.79 -7.33
CA TYR A 74 -2.48 5.38 -6.26
C TYR A 74 -3.69 4.58 -6.77
N HIS A 75 -4.22 4.93 -7.95
CA HIS A 75 -5.34 4.23 -8.58
C HIS A 75 -4.90 3.09 -9.51
N THR A 76 -3.72 2.52 -9.26
CA THR A 76 -3.28 1.32 -9.99
C THR A 76 -3.87 0.07 -9.34
N GLY A 77 -4.22 -0.92 -10.15
CA GLY A 77 -4.84 -2.16 -9.64
C GLY A 77 -4.00 -2.89 -8.60
N ILE A 78 -2.67 -2.74 -8.60
CA ILE A 78 -1.81 -3.36 -7.57
C ILE A 78 -1.99 -2.69 -6.20
N VAL A 79 -2.15 -1.37 -6.16
CA VAL A 79 -2.41 -0.62 -4.92
C VAL A 79 -3.82 -0.94 -4.44
N GLU A 80 -4.81 -0.87 -5.33
CA GLU A 80 -6.21 -1.17 -4.98
C GLU A 80 -6.37 -2.58 -4.41
N ASN A 81 -5.78 -3.60 -5.06
CA ASN A 81 -5.82 -4.98 -4.57
C ASN A 81 -5.15 -5.10 -3.20
N ALA A 82 -3.99 -4.47 -2.99
CA ALA A 82 -3.31 -4.50 -1.70
C ALA A 82 -4.14 -3.84 -0.58
N MET A 83 -4.81 -2.72 -0.88
CA MET A 83 -5.70 -2.05 0.08
C MET A 83 -6.96 -2.88 0.37
N GLN A 84 -7.50 -3.61 -0.62
CA GLN A 84 -8.61 -4.53 -0.43
C GLN A 84 -8.22 -5.70 0.48
N GLU A 85 -7.07 -6.34 0.24
CA GLU A 85 -6.55 -7.41 1.10
C GLU A 85 -6.32 -6.94 2.54
N ALA A 86 -5.76 -5.73 2.71
CA ALA A 86 -5.61 -5.15 4.04
C ALA A 86 -6.97 -4.93 4.72
N CYS A 87 -7.93 -4.31 4.02
CA CYS A 87 -9.28 -4.13 4.54
C CYS A 87 -9.89 -5.46 5.02
N GLU A 88 -9.77 -6.51 4.22
CA GLU A 88 -10.23 -7.84 4.59
C GLU A 88 -9.57 -8.32 5.90
N ALA A 89 -8.24 -8.21 6.01
CA ALA A 89 -7.52 -8.62 7.22
C ALA A 89 -8.00 -7.89 8.49
N PHE A 90 -8.17 -6.56 8.43
CA PHE A 90 -8.67 -5.80 9.59
C PHE A 90 -10.11 -6.14 9.94
N LEU A 91 -10.99 -6.25 8.93
CA LEU A 91 -12.40 -6.55 9.14
C LEU A 91 -12.61 -7.95 9.70
N VAL A 92 -11.92 -8.96 9.13
CA VAL A 92 -12.00 -10.34 9.60
C VAL A 92 -11.50 -10.45 11.04
N HIS A 93 -10.41 -9.77 11.39
CA HIS A 93 -9.91 -9.73 12.77
C HIS A 93 -10.97 -9.21 13.74
N SER A 94 -11.55 -8.03 13.47
CA SER A 94 -12.56 -7.45 14.36
C SER A 94 -13.82 -8.32 14.46
N ILE A 95 -14.22 -9.00 13.38
CA ILE A 95 -15.34 -9.95 13.42
C ILE A 95 -15.03 -11.14 14.34
N LEU A 96 -13.82 -11.70 14.25
CA LEU A 96 -13.41 -12.85 15.06
C LEU A 96 -13.29 -12.52 16.55
N GLU A 97 -12.82 -11.31 16.88
CA GLU A 97 -12.69 -10.83 18.26
C GLU A 97 -14.01 -10.27 18.83
N GLY A 98 -15.06 -10.15 18.02
CA GLY A 98 -16.33 -9.55 18.44
C GLY A 98 -16.24 -8.04 18.71
N GLU A 99 -15.29 -7.36 18.08
CA GLU A 99 -15.03 -5.94 18.20
C GLU A 99 -15.86 -5.12 17.19
N GLN A 100 -15.89 -3.79 17.38
CA GLN A 100 -16.48 -2.88 16.40
C GLN A 100 -15.67 -2.89 15.09
N LEU A 101 -16.36 -2.92 13.95
CA LEU A 101 -15.71 -2.87 12.65
C LEU A 101 -14.96 -1.53 12.44
N PRO A 102 -13.68 -1.56 12.04
CA PRO A 102 -12.93 -0.35 11.75
C PRO A 102 -13.47 0.35 10.49
N GLY A 103 -13.45 1.68 10.49
CA GLY A 103 -13.73 2.48 9.31
C GLY A 103 -12.49 2.64 8.42
N PRO A 104 -12.67 3.16 7.19
CA PRO A 104 -11.54 3.39 6.26
C PRO A 104 -10.40 4.21 6.86
N ARG A 105 -10.73 5.25 7.65
CA ARG A 105 -9.75 6.10 8.33
C ARG A 105 -8.95 5.37 9.39
N ASP A 106 -9.56 4.40 10.06
CA ASP A 106 -8.89 3.63 11.11
C ASP A 106 -7.84 2.71 10.49
N ILE A 107 -8.20 2.06 9.37
CA ILE A 107 -7.30 1.19 8.58
C ILE A 107 -6.21 2.01 7.87
N GLY A 108 -6.54 3.25 7.48
CA GLY A 108 -5.62 4.13 6.76
C GLY A 108 -5.72 4.00 5.24
N VAL A 109 -6.81 3.42 4.72
CA VAL A 109 -7.11 3.40 3.27
C VAL A 109 -7.76 4.69 2.79
#